data_AF-A0A2D7Y3V3-F1
#
_entry.id   AF-A0A2D7Y3V3-F1
#
_cell.length_a   1.000
_cell.length_b   1.000
_cell.length_c   1.000
_cell.angle_alpha   90.00
_cell.angle_beta   90.00
_cell.angle_gamma   90.00
#
_symmetry.space_group_name_H-M   'P 1'
#
loop_
_entity.id
_entity.type
_entity.pdbx_description
1 polymer ?
#
loop_
_entity_poly.entity_id
_entity_poly.type
_entity_poly.pdbx_seq_one_letter_code
_entity_poly.pdbx_strand_id
1 'polypeptide(L)'
;MKIPFALWSAVLALAAYGAMVALAYRDFGYVDPVWDKAALIGGIWIGLVILVGVISAIRKAFTSRPADIPVDVAQELDNHPE
;
A
#
# COMPACT_ATOMS: atom_id res chain seq x y z
N MET A 1 5.22 15.60 4.94
CA MET A 1 5.06 14.30 5.63
C MET A 1 4.44 13.31 4.63
N LYS A 2 5.07 12.17 4.35
CA LYS A 2 4.52 11.14 3.45
C LYS A 2 3.54 10.28 4.26
N ILE A 3 2.24 10.48 4.07
CA ILE A 3 1.22 9.63 4.72
C ILE A 3 1.37 8.22 4.12
N PRO A 4 1.46 7.16 4.93
CA PRO A 4 1.58 5.81 4.40
C PRO A 4 0.31 5.43 3.64
N PHE A 5 0.48 4.71 2.53
CA PHE A 5 -0.61 4.32 1.62
C PHE A 5 -1.81 3.69 2.35
N ALA A 6 -1.57 2.87 3.36
CA ALA A 6 -2.64 2.26 4.16
C ALA A 6 -3.55 3.30 4.84
N LEU A 7 -2.98 4.36 5.42
CA LEU A 7 -3.73 5.39 6.13
C LEU A 7 -4.56 6.26 5.18
N TRP A 8 -3.97 6.73 4.08
CA TRP A 8 -4.70 7.57 3.12
C TRP A 8 -5.80 6.79 2.38
N SER A 9 -5.53 5.51 2.07
CA SER A 9 -6.49 4.66 1.34
C SER A 9 -7.63 4.19 2.23
N ALA A 10 -7.40 4.05 3.55
CA ALA A 10 -8.46 3.78 4.52
C ALA A 10 -9.47 4.93 4.56
N VAL A 11 -9.01 6.18 4.53
CA VAL A 11 -9.89 7.36 4.48
C VAL A 11 -10.76 7.34 3.23
N LEU A 12 -10.19 6.99 2.06
CA LEU A 12 -10.96 6.85 0.83
C LEU A 12 -11.98 5.70 0.89
N ALA A 13 -11.61 4.56 1.48
CA ALA A 13 -12.53 3.44 1.65
C ALA A 13 -13.72 3.79 2.55
N LEU A 14 -13.46 4.48 3.66
CA LEU A 14 -14.50 4.98 4.56
C LEU A 14 -15.38 6.05 3.89
N ALA A 15 -14.78 6.97 3.13
CA ALA A 15 -15.51 7.98 2.39
C ALA A 15 -16.41 7.36 1.30
N ALA A 16 -15.93 6.35 0.57
CA ALA A 16 -16.71 5.64 -0.43
C ALA A 16 -17.91 4.92 0.20
N TYR A 17 -17.70 4.21 1.31
CA TYR A 17 -18.80 3.56 2.04
C TYR A 17 -19.79 4.59 2.60
N GLY A 18 -19.29 5.65 3.23
CA GLY A 18 -20.11 6.74 3.75
C GLY A 18 -20.94 7.42 2.67
N ALA A 19 -20.39 7.62 1.46
CA ALA A 19 -21.12 8.15 0.32
C ALA A 19 -22.26 7.22 -0.12
N MET A 20 -22.04 5.90 -0.14
CA MET A 20 -23.12 4.94 -0.45
C MET A 20 -24.24 5.00 0.58
N VAL A 21 -23.90 5.06 1.88
CA VAL A 21 -24.88 5.18 2.96
C VAL A 21 -25.63 6.51 2.88
N ALA A 22 -24.94 7.61 2.56
CA ALA A 22 -25.56 8.92 2.39
C ALA A 22 -26.53 8.95 1.18
N LEU A 23 -26.18 8.29 0.08
CA LEU A 23 -27.06 8.13 -1.08
C LEU A 23 -28.29 7.29 -0.73
N ALA A 24 -28.09 6.16 -0.04
CA ALA A 24 -29.21 5.34 0.44
C ALA A 24 -30.13 6.13 1.38
N TYR A 25 -29.57 6.92 2.29
CA TYR A 25 -30.35 7.82 3.15
C TYR A 25 -31.13 8.86 2.36
N ARG A 26 -30.53 9.46 1.32
CA ARG A 26 -31.22 10.44 0.47
C ARG A 26 -32.37 9.80 -0.30
N ASP A 27 -32.16 8.62 -0.84
CA ASP A 27 -33.11 7.98 -1.76
C ASP A 27 -34.26 7.28 -1.01
N PHE A 28 -34.03 6.81 0.22
CA PHE A 28 -35.03 6.05 1.02
C PHE A 28 -35.46 6.72 2.33
N GLY A 29 -34.78 7.78 2.79
CA GLY A 29 -35.12 8.53 4.00
C GLY A 29 -34.71 7.88 5.32
N TYR A 30 -34.05 6.71 5.28
CA TYR A 30 -33.51 6.01 6.46
C TYR A 30 -32.11 5.48 6.19
N VAL A 31 -31.32 5.31 7.25
CA VAL A 31 -29.97 4.77 7.16
C VAL A 31 -30.08 3.26 7.03
N ASP A 32 -29.74 2.73 5.87
CA ASP A 32 -29.59 1.29 5.66
C ASP A 32 -28.10 0.93 5.70
N PRO A 33 -27.57 0.45 6.84
CA PRO A 33 -26.18 0.05 6.93
C PRO A 33 -25.96 -1.24 6.13
N VAL A 34 -25.40 -1.10 4.93
CA VAL A 34 -25.14 -2.22 4.02
C VAL A 34 -23.87 -2.97 4.43
N TRP A 35 -23.96 -3.76 5.51
CA TRP A 35 -22.83 -4.48 6.11
C TRP A 35 -22.09 -5.40 5.13
N ASP A 36 -22.80 -6.06 4.21
CA ASP A 36 -22.18 -6.89 3.18
C ASP A 36 -21.26 -6.07 2.25
N LYS A 37 -21.65 -4.83 1.93
CA LYS A 37 -20.82 -3.93 1.13
C LYS A 37 -19.65 -3.39 1.95
N ALA A 38 -19.85 -3.13 3.24
CA ALA A 38 -18.76 -2.74 4.14
C ALA A 38 -17.68 -3.82 4.22
N ALA A 39 -18.09 -5.08 4.39
CA ALA A 39 -17.19 -6.23 4.43
C ALA A 39 -16.43 -6.42 3.12
N LEU A 40 -17.13 -6.26 1.98
CA LEU A 40 -16.51 -6.34 0.65
C LEU A 40 -15.50 -5.22 0.41
N ILE A 41 -15.86 -3.97 0.71
CA ILE A 41 -14.97 -2.80 0.58
C ILE A 41 -13.75 -2.95 1.49
N GLY A 42 -13.96 -3.35 2.75
CA GLY A 42 -12.89 -3.61 3.70
C GLY A 42 -11.96 -4.74 3.25
N GLY A 43 -12.52 -5.84 2.72
CA GLY A 43 -11.74 -6.96 2.19
C GLY A 43 -10.87 -6.58 0.99
N ILE A 44 -11.43 -5.83 0.03
CA ILE A 44 -10.66 -5.31 -1.12
C ILE A 44 -9.55 -4.38 -0.63
N TRP A 45 -9.85 -3.48 0.31
CA TRP A 45 -8.88 -2.55 0.86
C TRP A 45 -7.72 -3.28 1.55
N ILE A 46 -7.99 -4.26 2.41
CA ILE A 46 -6.97 -5.08 3.07
C ILE A 46 -6.11 -5.80 2.02
N GLY A 47 -6.74 -6.39 1.01
CA GLY A 47 -6.03 -7.07 -0.09
C GLY A 47 -5.05 -6.15 -0.81
N LEU A 48 -5.46 -4.91 -1.10
CA LEU A 48 -4.59 -3.90 -1.73
C LEU A 48 -3.43 -3.48 -0.82
N VAL A 49 -3.69 -3.28 0.48
CA VAL A 49 -2.63 -2.93 1.45
C VAL A 49 -1.58 -4.03 1.52
N ILE A 50 -2.00 -5.30 1.60
CA ILE A 50 -1.09 -6.44 1.61
C ILE A 50 -0.29 -6.50 0.32
N LEU A 51 -0.94 -6.36 -0.84
CA LEU A 51 -0.29 -6.40 -2.15
C LEU A 51 0.79 -5.31 -2.27
N VAL A 52 0.48 -4.07 -1.88
CA VAL A 52 1.45 -2.97 -1.89
C VAL A 52 2.60 -3.23 -0.92
N GLY A 53 2.32 -3.80 0.25
CA GLY A 53 3.34 -4.22 1.21
C GLY A 53 4.30 -5.25 0.62
N VAL A 54 3.77 -6.29 -0.03
CA VAL A 54 4.54 -7.34 -0.70
C VAL A 54 5.39 -6.77 -1.84
N ILE A 55 4.80 -5.97 -2.73
CA ILE A 55 5.53 -5.33 -3.84
C ILE A 55 6.63 -4.42 -3.31
N SER A 56 6.37 -3.66 -2.24
CA SER A 56 7.36 -2.79 -1.63
C SER A 56 8.50 -3.58 -1.00
N ALA A 57 8.20 -4.70 -0.35
CA ALA A 57 9.19 -5.61 0.22
C ALA A 57 10.05 -6.27 -0.86
N ILE A 58 9.42 -6.78 -1.93
CA ILE A 58 10.09 -7.33 -3.11
C ILE A 58 11.02 -6.28 -3.71
N ARG A 59 10.49 -5.08 -4.00
CA ARG A 59 11.29 -3.99 -4.56
C ARG A 59 12.49 -3.67 -3.66
N LYS A 60 12.30 -3.61 -2.34
CA LYS A 60 13.38 -3.37 -1.38
C LYS A 60 14.42 -4.51 -1.38
N ALA A 61 14.00 -5.75 -1.53
CA ALA A 61 14.90 -6.91 -1.60
C ALA A 61 15.70 -6.97 -2.92
N PHE A 62 15.12 -6.52 -4.04
CA PHE A 62 15.82 -6.48 -5.33
C PHE A 62 16.63 -5.18 -5.55
N THR A 63 16.32 -4.10 -4.81
CA THR A 63 17.07 -2.83 -4.86
C THR A 63 18.01 -2.63 -3.68
N SER A 64 18.04 -3.54 -2.71
CA SER A 64 19.15 -3.61 -1.76
C SER A 64 20.40 -3.89 -2.56
N ARG A 65 21.23 -2.85 -2.72
CA ARG A 65 22.61 -2.92 -3.20
C ARG A 65 23.23 -4.21 -2.63
N PRO A 66 23.98 -5.00 -3.43
CA PRO A 66 24.81 -6.05 -2.85
C PRO A 66 25.55 -5.41 -1.69
N ALA A 67 25.44 -6.00 -0.50
CA ALA A 67 26.19 -5.57 0.67
C ALA A 67 27.62 -5.31 0.20
N ASP A 68 28.08 -4.08 0.44
CA ASP A 68 29.38 -3.50 0.14
C ASP A 68 30.33 -4.46 -0.58
N ILE A 69 30.67 -4.14 -1.84
CA ILE A 69 31.87 -4.72 -2.46
C ILE A 69 32.96 -4.64 -1.37
N PRO A 70 33.52 -5.77 -0.91
CA PRO A 70 34.54 -5.75 0.14
C PRO A 70 35.57 -4.71 -0.27
N VAL A 71 35.97 -3.84 0.65
CA VAL A 71 36.90 -2.71 0.35
C VAL A 71 38.11 -3.24 -0.42
N ASP A 72 38.53 -4.46 -0.10
CA ASP A 72 39.57 -5.25 -0.75
C ASP A 72 39.37 -5.38 -2.28
N VAL A 73 38.16 -5.69 -2.76
CA VAL A 73 37.85 -5.84 -4.21
C VAL A 73 37.75 -4.49 -4.91
N ALA A 74 37.21 -3.47 -4.24
CA ALA A 74 37.17 -2.11 -4.80
C ALA A 74 38.59 -1.52 -4.96
N GLN A 75 39.49 -1.84 -4.02
CA GLN A 75 40.88 -1.42 -4.06
C GLN A 75 41.70 -2.21 -5.10
N GLU A 76 41.37 -3.49 -5.33
CA GLU A 76 41.99 -4.29 -6.39
C GLU A 76 41.63 -3.78 -7.79
N LEU A 77 40.36 -3.39 -8.03
CA LEU A 77 39.91 -2.84 -9.33
C LEU A 77 40.49 -1.45 -9.64
N ASP A 78 40.80 -0.63 -8.63
CA ASP A 78 41.41 0.69 -8.81
C ASP A 78 42.92 0.57 -9.12
N ASN A 79 43.57 -0.50 -8.63
CA ASN A 79 44.98 -0.79 -8.86
C ASN A 79 45.25 -1.57 -10.16
N HIS A 80 44.24 -2.20 -10.76
CA HIS A 80 44.34 -2.90 -12.04
C HIS A 80 43.24 -2.46 -13.02
N PRO A 81 43.42 -1.30 -13.70
CA PRO A 81 42.57 -0.87 -14.79
C PRO A 81 42.96 -1.60 -16.07
N GLU A 82 42.40 -2.78 -16.28
CA GLU A 82 42.37 -3.47 -17.57
C GLU A 82 40.98 -3.42 -18.21
#